data_AF-D4I4M7-F1
#
_entry.id   AF-D4I4M7-F1
#
_cell.length_a   1.000
_cell.length_b   1.000
_cell.length_c   1.000
_cell.angle_alpha   90.00
_cell.angle_beta   90.00
_cell.angle_gamma   90.00
#
_symmetry.space_group_name_H-M   'P 1'
#
loop_
_entity.id
_entity.type
_entity.pdbx_description
1 polymer ?
#
loop_
_entity_poly.entity_id
_entity_poly.type
_entity_poly.pdbx_seq_one_letter_code
_entity_poly.pdbx_strand_id
1 'polypeptide(L)'
;MNSVNPTWPGLALPAVHSNIGGGYLPVVKENLFLTRPETNNAPLHQASTQICGYHQAVKQMAVVDSYPCISAVLRGFGGKRAYGDRGPANRYGELQKRSFAAITPGGR
;
A
#
# COMPACT_ATOMS: atom_id res chain seq x y z
N MET A 1 -0.31 -22.40 6.18
CA MET A 1 0.16 -23.46 5.25
C MET A 1 0.17 -24.75 6.05
N ASN A 2 -0.56 -25.78 5.62
CA ASN A 2 -0.51 -27.09 6.27
C ASN A 2 0.57 -27.91 5.55
N SER A 3 1.77 -27.99 6.15
CA SER A 3 2.92 -28.64 5.55
C SER A 3 2.87 -30.15 5.73
N VAL A 4 3.34 -30.88 4.73
CA VAL A 4 3.54 -32.35 4.80
C VAL A 4 4.98 -32.73 5.18
N ASN A 5 5.88 -31.74 5.29
CA ASN A 5 7.24 -31.96 5.81
C ASN A 5 7.21 -32.24 7.33
N PRO A 6 8.07 -33.14 7.84
CA PRO A 6 9.12 -33.87 7.11
C PRO A 6 8.66 -35.20 6.48
N THR A 7 7.40 -35.61 6.69
CA THR A 7 6.89 -36.95 6.34
C THR A 7 6.88 -37.23 4.83
N TRP A 8 6.65 -36.21 4.01
CA TRP A 8 6.70 -36.28 2.55
C TRP A 8 7.50 -35.11 1.97
N PRO A 9 8.21 -35.29 0.84
CA PRO A 9 9.00 -34.22 0.24
C PRO A 9 8.10 -33.07 -0.24
N GLY A 10 8.23 -31.91 0.39
CA GLY A 10 7.61 -30.66 -0.05
C GLY A 10 8.59 -29.74 -0.80
N LEU A 11 8.14 -29.13 -1.90
CA LEU A 11 8.90 -28.13 -2.66
C LEU A 11 8.38 -26.72 -2.37
N ALA A 12 9.21 -25.87 -1.79
CA ALA A 12 8.91 -24.45 -1.60
C ALA A 12 9.24 -23.68 -2.88
N LEU A 13 8.22 -23.15 -3.56
CA LEU A 13 8.39 -22.33 -4.76
C LEU A 13 8.24 -20.84 -4.42
N PRO A 14 9.05 -19.94 -5.01
CA PRO A 14 8.95 -18.51 -4.78
C PRO A 14 7.75 -17.94 -5.53
N ALA A 15 6.57 -17.89 -4.89
CA ALA A 15 5.38 -17.29 -5.47
C ALA A 15 4.25 -17.11 -4.44
N VAL A 16 3.16 -16.43 -4.85
CA VAL A 16 1.89 -16.41 -4.10
C VAL A 16 1.05 -17.63 -4.49
N HIS A 17 0.01 -17.94 -3.72
CA HIS A 17 -0.78 -19.18 -3.81
C HIS A 17 -1.20 -19.57 -5.23
N SER A 18 -1.89 -18.67 -5.95
CA SER A 18 -2.41 -18.95 -7.30
C SER A 18 -1.35 -18.91 -8.41
N ASN A 19 -0.12 -18.49 -8.11
CA ASN A 19 1.00 -18.67 -9.04
C ASN A 19 1.47 -20.13 -9.08
N ILE A 20 1.21 -20.91 -8.01
CA ILE A 20 1.54 -22.33 -7.93
C ILE A 20 0.35 -23.18 -8.38
N GLY A 21 -0.84 -22.88 -7.87
CA GLY A 21 -2.07 -23.65 -8.16
C GLY A 21 -2.80 -23.26 -9.44
N GLY A 22 -2.42 -22.15 -10.09
CA GLY A 22 -3.19 -21.53 -11.16
C GLY A 22 -4.39 -20.71 -10.64
N GLY A 23 -5.09 -20.04 -11.56
CA GLY A 23 -6.30 -19.24 -11.27
C GLY A 23 -6.16 -17.74 -11.49
N TYR A 24 -4.95 -17.24 -11.80
CA TYR A 24 -4.77 -15.88 -12.32
C TYR A 24 -5.15 -15.81 -13.80
N LEU A 25 -5.63 -14.64 -14.23
CA LEU A 25 -5.70 -14.31 -15.66
C LEU A 25 -4.28 -14.23 -16.25
N PRO A 26 -4.09 -14.46 -17.56
CA PRO A 26 -2.78 -14.41 -18.20
C PRO A 26 -2.00 -13.12 -17.95
N VAL A 27 -2.71 -11.99 -17.81
CA VAL A 27 -2.17 -10.70 -17.41
C VAL A 27 -3.14 -10.06 -16.41
N VAL A 28 -2.65 -9.75 -15.21
CA VAL A 28 -3.42 -9.08 -14.15
C VAL A 28 -2.71 -7.79 -13.76
N LYS A 29 -3.47 -6.71 -13.61
CA LYS A 29 -2.98 -5.46 -13.01
C LYS A 29 -3.42 -5.42 -11.55
N GLU A 30 -2.44 -5.38 -10.65
CA GLU A 30 -2.71 -5.29 -9.22
C GLU A 30 -2.81 -3.83 -8.78
N ASN A 31 -3.90 -3.48 -8.10
CA ASN A 31 -4.10 -2.16 -7.50
C ASN A 31 -4.42 -2.34 -6.03
N LEU A 32 -3.38 -2.54 -5.23
CA LEU A 32 -3.47 -2.93 -3.83
C LEU A 32 -2.90 -1.82 -2.93
N PHE A 33 -3.41 -1.71 -1.71
CA PHE A 33 -2.76 -0.95 -0.65
C PHE A 33 -1.89 -1.89 0.19
N LEU A 34 -0.61 -1.59 0.30
CA LEU A 34 0.33 -2.36 1.13
C LEU A 34 0.25 -1.98 2.60
N THR A 35 -0.30 -0.80 2.90
CA THR A 35 -0.55 -0.34 4.25
C THR A 35 -1.96 0.16 4.40
N ARG A 36 -2.44 0.15 5.64
CA ARG A 36 -3.72 0.78 5.98
C ARG A 36 -3.64 2.27 5.62
N PRO A 37 -4.61 2.83 4.89
CA PRO A 37 -4.62 4.25 4.57
C PRO A 37 -4.69 5.12 5.83
N GLU A 38 -3.72 6.02 5.97
CA GLU A 38 -3.69 7.03 7.02
C GLU A 38 -4.63 8.17 6.64
N THR A 39 -5.46 8.63 7.59
CA THR A 39 -6.51 9.63 7.33
C THR A 39 -6.31 10.86 8.19
N ASN A 40 -6.30 12.05 7.58
CA ASN A 40 -6.15 13.32 8.28
C ASN A 40 -7.02 14.41 7.67
N ASN A 41 -7.58 15.26 8.53
CA ASN A 41 -8.21 16.50 8.09
C ASN A 41 -7.15 17.61 8.06
N ALA A 42 -7.13 18.37 6.98
CA ALA A 42 -6.23 19.51 6.80
C ALA A 42 -6.94 20.63 6.02
N PRO A 43 -6.48 21.88 6.15
CA PRO A 43 -6.95 22.96 5.30
C PRO A 43 -6.85 22.61 3.82
N LEU A 44 -7.84 23.06 3.03
CA LEU A 44 -7.91 22.75 1.60
C LEU A 44 -6.66 23.24 0.84
N HIS A 45 -6.08 24.36 1.28
CA HIS A 45 -4.90 24.99 0.67
C HIS A 45 -3.59 24.23 0.95
N GLN A 46 -3.52 23.41 2.00
CA GLN A 46 -2.31 22.67 2.36
C GLN A 46 -2.09 21.51 1.38
N ALA A 47 -0.90 21.34 0.83
CA ALA A 47 -0.62 20.24 -0.10
C ALA A 47 -0.71 18.88 0.62
N SER A 48 -1.24 17.84 -0.04
CA SER A 48 -1.41 16.52 0.60
C SER A 48 -0.10 15.87 1.03
N THR A 49 1.02 16.26 0.41
CA THR A 49 2.38 15.84 0.75
C THR A 49 2.91 16.47 2.04
N GLN A 50 2.30 17.54 2.54
CA GLN A 50 2.70 18.26 3.75
C GLN A 50 1.90 17.82 4.98
N ILE A 51 1.01 16.84 4.83
CA ILE A 51 0.12 16.37 5.89
C ILE A 51 0.78 15.22 6.65
N CYS A 52 0.57 15.15 7.97
CA CYS A 52 1.17 14.12 8.81
C CYS A 52 0.83 12.69 8.36
N GLY A 53 -0.37 12.43 7.84
CA GLY A 53 -0.74 11.13 7.26
C GLY A 53 0.16 10.70 6.10
N TYR A 54 0.59 11.65 5.25
CA TYR A 54 1.55 11.36 4.18
C TYR A 54 2.93 11.02 4.76
N HIS A 55 3.43 11.79 5.72
CA HIS A 55 4.71 11.47 6.39
C HIS A 55 4.67 10.10 7.10
N GLN A 56 3.52 9.73 7.67
CA GLN A 56 3.33 8.44 8.30
C GLN A 56 3.37 7.30 7.28
N ALA A 57 2.69 7.46 6.14
CA ALA A 57 2.78 6.50 5.02
C ALA A 57 4.22 6.39 4.49
N VAL A 58 4.97 7.49 4.43
CA VAL A 58 6.39 7.46 4.04
C VAL A 58 7.24 6.65 5.02
N LYS A 59 7.02 6.80 6.33
CA LYS A 59 7.73 6.00 7.34
C LYS A 59 7.43 4.52 7.22
N GLN A 60 6.18 4.15 6.94
CA GLN A 60 5.80 2.77 6.72
C GLN A 60 6.48 2.18 5.46
N MET A 61 6.83 2.99 4.45
CA MET A 61 7.51 2.51 3.23
C MET A 61 8.88 1.96 3.54
N ALA A 62 9.65 2.66 4.37
CA ALA A 62 10.97 2.17 4.80
C ALA A 62 10.88 0.81 5.53
N VAL A 63 9.80 0.60 6.29
CA VAL A 63 9.54 -0.67 6.97
C VAL A 63 9.14 -1.75 5.97
N VAL A 64 8.24 -1.45 5.04
CA VAL A 64 7.77 -2.39 4.02
C VAL A 64 8.92 -2.82 3.09
N ASP A 65 9.78 -1.88 2.68
CA ASP A 65 10.97 -2.15 1.85
C ASP A 65 12.02 -3.01 2.58
N SER A 66 12.03 -3.00 3.92
CA SER A 66 12.96 -3.81 4.72
C SER A 66 12.59 -5.29 4.76
N TYR A 67 11.33 -5.66 4.45
CA TYR A 67 10.91 -7.05 4.54
C TYR A 67 11.41 -7.87 3.34
N PRO A 68 12.23 -8.92 3.58
CA PRO A 68 12.79 -9.71 2.49
C PRO A 68 11.70 -10.41 1.66
N CYS A 69 10.56 -10.76 2.27
CA CYS A 69 9.46 -11.45 1.60
C CYS A 69 8.73 -10.62 0.53
N ILE A 70 8.78 -9.29 0.61
CA ILE A 70 8.11 -8.39 -0.34
C ILE A 70 9.09 -7.54 -1.17
N SER A 71 10.35 -7.46 -0.73
CA SER A 71 11.41 -6.70 -1.40
C SER A 71 11.56 -7.01 -2.90
N ALA A 72 11.43 -8.29 -3.29
CA ALA A 72 11.53 -8.70 -4.69
C ALA A 72 10.34 -8.21 -5.54
N VAL A 73 9.16 -8.08 -4.93
CA VAL A 73 7.94 -7.58 -5.60
C VAL A 73 7.97 -6.06 -5.71
N LEU A 74 8.59 -5.36 -4.74
CA LEU A 74 8.61 -3.88 -4.70
C LEU A 74 9.75 -3.23 -5.46
N ARG A 75 10.83 -3.97 -5.78
CA ARG A 75 11.97 -3.46 -6.56
C ARG A 75 11.50 -2.88 -7.91
N GLY A 76 11.42 -1.56 -7.98
CA GLY A 76 10.99 -0.81 -9.18
C GLY A 76 9.51 -0.42 -9.23
N PHE A 77 8.71 -0.81 -8.22
CA PHE A 77 7.26 -0.69 -8.21
C PHE A 77 6.76 -0.19 -6.85
N GLY A 78 7.42 0.78 -6.23
CA GLY A 78 6.99 1.38 -4.96
C GLY A 78 6.41 2.78 -5.19
N GLY A 79 5.11 2.98 -4.98
CA GLY A 79 4.43 4.27 -5.19
C GLY A 79 3.77 4.79 -3.91
N LYS A 80 3.86 6.10 -3.70
CA LYS A 80 3.10 6.82 -2.65
C LYS A 80 1.86 7.41 -3.30
N ARG A 81 0.67 7.05 -2.81
CA ARG A 81 -0.58 7.68 -3.27
C ARG A 81 -1.15 8.53 -2.15
N ALA A 82 -1.51 9.76 -2.51
CA ALA A 82 -2.26 10.65 -1.65
C ALA A 82 -3.53 11.09 -2.39
N TYR A 83 -4.67 11.04 -1.71
CA TYR A 83 -5.95 11.51 -2.22
C TYR A 83 -6.57 12.48 -1.22
N GLY A 84 -7.21 13.54 -1.71
CA GLY A 84 -7.86 14.54 -0.86
C GLY A 84 -9.32 14.72 -1.28
N ASP A 85 -10.24 14.43 -0.36
CA ASP A 85 -11.67 14.67 -0.55
C ASP A 85 -12.10 15.97 0.13
N ARG A 86 -12.96 16.77 -0.49
CA ARG A 86 -13.38 18.06 0.10
C ARG A 86 -14.34 17.80 1.26
N GLY A 87 -14.10 18.50 2.38
CA GLY A 87 -14.95 18.46 3.56
C GLY A 87 -15.67 19.79 3.78
N PRO A 88 -16.62 19.82 4.74
CA PRO A 88 -17.24 21.06 5.19
C PRO A 88 -16.18 22.02 5.79
N ALA A 89 -16.49 23.31 5.80
CA ALA A 89 -15.65 24.30 6.47
C ALA A 89 -15.57 24.02 7.98
N ASN A 90 -14.45 24.40 8.60
CA ASN A 90 -14.34 24.37 10.06
C ASN A 90 -15.20 25.48 10.71
N ARG A 91 -15.23 25.51 12.04
CA ARG A 91 -15.96 26.53 12.81
C ARG A 91 -15.53 27.99 12.55
N TYR A 92 -14.41 28.20 11.87
CA TYR A 92 -13.88 29.51 11.49
C TYR A 92 -14.14 29.85 10.01
N GLY A 93 -14.91 29.03 9.30
CA GLY A 93 -15.24 29.24 7.88
C GLY A 93 -14.16 28.78 6.90
N GLU A 94 -13.07 28.17 7.38
CA GLU A 94 -11.99 27.69 6.53
C GLU A 94 -12.32 26.32 5.92
N LEU A 95 -12.26 26.22 4.59
CA LEU A 95 -12.48 24.97 3.86
C LEU A 95 -11.47 23.91 4.24
N GLN A 96 -11.96 22.71 4.53
CA GLN A 96 -11.16 21.55 4.89
C GLN A 96 -11.16 20.51 3.77
N LYS A 97 -10.18 19.62 3.81
CA LYS A 97 -10.17 18.37 3.06
C LYS A 97 -9.81 17.20 3.96
N ARG A 98 -10.37 16.04 3.66
CA ARG A 98 -9.97 14.75 4.25
C ARG A 98 -8.96 14.11 3.32
N SER A 99 -7.71 14.05 3.79
CA SER A 99 -6.60 13.49 3.03
C SER A 99 -6.32 12.05 3.48
N PHE A 100 -6.07 11.20 2.50
CA PHE A 100 -5.74 9.79 2.66
C PHE A 100 -4.37 9.53 2.04
N ALA A 101 -3.51 8.82 2.75
CA ALA A 101 -2.21 8.43 2.24
C ALA A 101 -1.94 6.95 2.51
N ALA A 102 -1.46 6.23 1.50
CA ALA A 102 -1.13 4.83 1.60
C ALA A 102 -0.02 4.47 0.62
N ILE A 103 0.63 3.35 0.90
CA ILE A 103 1.63 2.76 0.00
C ILE A 103 0.90 1.83 -0.95
N THR A 104 1.26 1.90 -2.23
CA THR A 104 0.76 1.00 -3.27
C THR A 104 1.91 0.41 -4.05
N PRO A 105 1.79 -0.81 -4.59
CA PRO A 105 2.63 -1.26 -5.68
C PRO A 105 2.46 -0.27 -6.85
N GLY A 106 3.53 0.34 -7.31
CA GLY A 106 3.59 1.24 -8.44
C GLY A 106 3.06 0.55 -9.68
N GLY A 107 2.06 1.16 -10.32
CA GLY A 107 1.48 0.65 -11.56
C GLY A 107 2.24 1.16 -12.77
N ARG A 108 2.51 0.27 -13.72
CA ARG A 108 2.63 0.62 -15.14
C ARG A 108 1.24 0.90 -15.71
#